data_AF-A0A9E5HMV2-F1
#
_entry.id   AF-A0A9E5HMV2-F1
#
_cell.length_a   1.000
_cell.length_b   1.000
_cell.length_c   1.000
_cell.angle_alpha   90.00
_cell.angle_beta   90.00
_cell.angle_gamma   90.00
#
_symmetry.space_group_name_H-M   'P 1'
#
loop_
_entity.id
_entity.type
_entity.pdbx_description
1 polymer ?
#
loop_
_entity_poly.entity_id
_entity_poly.type
_entity_poly.pdbx_seq_one_letter_code
_entity_poly.pdbx_strand_id
1 'polypeptide(L)'
;MYNFELVKPSNIADAVSALSAEGAQALGGGQTLIPTMKQRLASPDTLVSLSGIAEMQGVSSAGGSVTIGGATTHADVAAANAFAGLTTLAGNIG
;
A
#
# COMPACT_ATOMS: atom_id res chain seq x y z
N MET A 1 13.52 -7.22 15.56
CA MET A 1 12.12 -7.43 15.13
C MET A 1 11.66 -8.75 15.71
N TYR A 2 10.38 -8.86 16.06
CA TYR A 2 9.77 -10.15 16.36
C TYR A 2 9.63 -10.96 15.06
N ASN A 3 9.47 -12.29 15.18
CA ASN A 3 9.14 -13.11 14.01
C ASN A 3 7.73 -12.77 13.53
N PHE A 4 7.54 -12.78 12.22
CA PHE A 4 6.26 -12.57 11.57
C PHE A 4 6.19 -13.42 10.29
N GLU A 5 4.98 -13.75 9.86
CA GLU A 5 4.70 -14.34 8.56
C GLU A 5 4.51 -13.24 7.50
N LEU A 6 4.94 -13.49 6.27
CA LEU A 6 4.73 -12.58 5.14
C LEU A 6 3.87 -13.27 4.07
N VAL A 7 2.64 -12.80 3.93
CA VAL A 7 1.69 -13.26 2.92
C VAL A 7 1.70 -12.30 1.73
N LYS A 8 1.75 -12.85 0.51
CA LYS A 8 1.81 -12.10 -0.75
C LYS A 8 0.65 -12.49 -1.66
N PRO A 9 -0.57 -11.99 -1.39
CA PRO A 9 -1.72 -12.26 -2.24
C PRO A 9 -1.54 -11.64 -3.63
N SER A 10 -2.19 -12.23 -4.64
CA SER A 10 -2.20 -11.74 -6.03
C SER A 10 -3.47 -10.98 -6.41
N ASN A 11 -4.51 -11.05 -5.57
CA ASN A 11 -5.81 -10.40 -5.75
C ASN A 11 -6.35 -9.87 -4.41
N ILE A 12 -7.36 -9.01 -4.49
CA ILE A 12 -8.01 -8.36 -3.34
C ILE A 12 -8.71 -9.37 -2.44
N ALA A 13 -9.35 -10.40 -3.01
CA ALA A 13 -10.11 -11.37 -2.21
C ALA A 13 -9.19 -12.15 -1.26
N ASP A 14 -8.05 -12.62 -1.76
CA ASP A 14 -7.02 -13.30 -0.96
C ASP A 14 -6.42 -12.36 0.08
N ALA A 15 -6.22 -11.08 -0.26
CA ALA A 15 -5.72 -10.08 0.67
C ALA A 15 -6.71 -9.83 1.82
N VAL A 16 -8.00 -9.70 1.53
CA VAL A 16 -9.06 -9.54 2.54
C VAL A 16 -9.15 -10.78 3.42
N SER A 17 -9.07 -11.97 2.83
CA SER A 17 -9.04 -13.23 3.59
C SER A 17 -7.84 -13.28 4.54
N ALA A 18 -6.64 -12.94 4.06
CA ALA A 18 -5.43 -12.94 4.88
C ALA A 18 -5.48 -11.88 6.00
N LEU A 19 -6.06 -10.71 5.72
CA LEU A 19 -6.23 -9.63 6.70
C LEU A 19 -7.31 -9.91 7.76
N SER A 20 -8.12 -10.96 7.57
CA SER A 20 -9.14 -11.36 8.54
C SER A 20 -8.56 -12.11 9.75
N ALA A 21 -7.30 -12.55 9.67
CA ALA A 21 -6.62 -13.18 10.81
C ALA A 21 -6.28 -12.16 11.90
N GLU A 22 -6.41 -12.56 13.16
CA GLU A 22 -6.00 -11.73 14.29
C GLU A 22 -4.49 -11.45 14.22
N GLY A 23 -4.09 -10.20 14.50
CA GLY A 23 -2.68 -9.78 14.40
C GLY A 23 -2.15 -9.59 12.97
N ALA A 24 -2.98 -9.75 11.94
CA ALA A 24 -2.62 -9.44 10.56
C ALA A 24 -2.61 -7.92 10.30
N GLN A 25 -1.60 -7.45 9.58
CA GLN A 25 -1.43 -6.03 9.23
C GLN A 25 -1.13 -5.88 7.75
N ALA A 26 -1.84 -4.95 7.09
CA ALA A 26 -1.57 -4.59 5.71
C ALA A 26 -0.20 -3.91 5.55
N LEU A 27 0.56 -4.34 4.54
CA LEU A 27 1.86 -3.79 4.18
C LEU A 27 1.80 -3.21 2.76
N GLY A 28 1.87 -1.88 2.68
CA GLY A 28 2.12 -1.14 1.44
C GLY A 28 3.63 -1.04 1.14
N GLY A 29 4.14 0.19 0.99
CA GLY A 29 5.58 0.44 0.75
C GLY A 29 6.49 0.29 1.98
N GLY A 30 5.94 0.09 3.18
CA GLY A 30 6.71 -0.17 4.39
C GLY A 30 7.42 1.03 5.04
N GLN A 31 7.31 2.24 4.48
CA GLN A 31 8.00 3.45 4.96
C GLN A 31 7.62 3.87 6.39
N THR A 32 6.44 3.50 6.88
CA THR A 32 6.02 3.73 8.27
C THR A 32 6.15 2.47 9.12
N LEU A 33 5.52 1.37 8.69
CA LEU A 33 5.38 0.16 9.50
C LEU A 33 6.72 -0.53 9.80
N ILE A 34 7.64 -0.61 8.83
CA ILE A 34 8.93 -1.28 9.02
C ILE A 34 9.79 -0.54 10.06
N PRO A 35 9.96 0.81 10.00
CA PRO A 35 10.60 1.57 11.08
C PRO A 35 9.92 1.37 12.45
N THR A 36 8.58 1.43 12.51
CA THR A 36 7.83 1.22 13.77
C THR A 36 8.11 -0.15 14.37
N MET A 37 8.12 -1.21 13.56
CA MET A 37 8.46 -2.57 14.00
C MET A 37 9.94 -2.70 14.40
N LYS A 38 10.87 -2.01 13.72
CA LYS A 38 12.30 -1.98 14.11
C LYS A 38 12.48 -1.36 15.49
N GLN A 39 11.72 -0.29 15.79
CA GLN A 39 11.66 0.36 17.09
C GLN A 39 10.87 -0.43 18.14
N ARG A 40 10.27 -1.58 17.76
CA ARG A 40 9.44 -2.44 18.62
C ARG A 40 8.17 -1.75 19.15
N LEU A 41 7.69 -0.75 18.43
CA LEU A 41 6.43 -0.06 18.73
C LEU A 41 5.21 -0.76 18.12
N ALA A 42 5.43 -1.70 17.19
CA ALA A 42 4.42 -2.58 16.62
C ALA A 42 4.99 -3.99 16.43
N SER A 43 4.14 -5.00 16.63
CA SER A 43 4.50 -6.42 16.52
C SER A 43 3.35 -7.22 15.89
N PRO A 44 3.01 -6.97 14.61
CA PRO A 44 2.05 -7.81 13.90
C PRO A 44 2.62 -9.22 13.71
N ASP A 45 1.75 -10.23 13.82
CA ASP A 45 2.12 -11.63 13.62
C ASP A 45 2.20 -11.97 12.13
N THR A 46 1.37 -11.32 11.31
CA THR A 46 1.32 -11.51 9.86
C THR A 46 1.34 -10.18 9.14
N LEU A 47 2.18 -10.06 8.12
CA LEU A 47 2.19 -8.94 7.18
C LEU A 47 1.58 -9.38 5.84
N VAL A 48 0.56 -8.66 5.39
CA VAL A 48 -0.09 -8.92 4.10
C VAL A 48 0.36 -7.87 3.09
N SER A 49 1.24 -8.27 2.16
CA SER A 49 1.82 -7.38 1.15
C SER A 49 0.82 -7.04 0.06
N LEU A 50 0.36 -5.80 0.00
CA LEU A 50 -0.62 -5.34 -1.00
C LEU A 50 0.02 -4.93 -2.33
N SER A 51 1.33 -4.69 -2.35
CA SER A 51 2.07 -4.24 -3.54
C SER A 51 2.07 -5.24 -4.69
N GLY A 52 1.75 -6.52 -4.46
CA GLY A 52 1.67 -7.55 -5.50
C GLY A 52 0.34 -7.60 -6.25
N ILE A 53 -0.67 -6.83 -5.80
CA ILE A 53 -2.03 -6.90 -6.33
C ILE A 53 -2.18 -5.87 -7.46
N ALA A 54 -2.16 -6.36 -8.71
CA ALA A 54 -2.18 -5.49 -9.90
C ALA A 54 -3.42 -4.59 -9.96
N GLU A 55 -4.58 -5.10 -9.56
CA GLU A 55 -5.84 -4.36 -9.50
C GLU A 55 -5.87 -3.25 -8.43
N MET A 56 -4.91 -3.23 -7.50
CA MET A 56 -4.72 -2.14 -6.53
C MET A 56 -3.70 -1.09 -6.99
N GLN A 57 -3.18 -1.20 -8.21
CA GLN A 57 -2.21 -0.27 -8.77
C GLN A 57 -2.82 0.55 -9.90
N GLY A 58 -2.35 1.79 -10.03
CA GLY A 58 -2.63 2.65 -11.17
C GLY A 58 -3.46 3.87 -10.82
N VAL A 59 -3.52 4.76 -11.82
CA VAL A 59 -4.25 6.01 -11.76
C VAL A 59 -5.13 6.09 -13.00
N SER A 60 -6.41 6.39 -12.82
CA SER A 60 -7.33 6.62 -13.93
C SER A 60 -8.13 7.91 -13.71
N SER A 61 -8.52 8.55 -14.80
CA SER A 61 -9.35 9.75 -14.78
C SER A 61 -10.53 9.57 -15.74
N ALA A 62 -11.75 9.64 -15.23
CA ALA A 62 -12.97 9.47 -16.00
C ALA A 62 -14.12 10.23 -15.36
N GLY A 63 -14.98 10.85 -16.18
CA GLY A 63 -16.21 11.51 -15.69
C GLY A 63 -15.98 12.60 -14.64
N GLY A 64 -14.85 13.32 -14.70
CA GLY A 64 -14.48 14.34 -13.71
C GLY A 64 -13.97 13.79 -12.37
N SER A 65 -13.80 12.47 -12.27
CA SER A 65 -13.23 11.81 -11.09
C SER A 65 -11.84 11.25 -11.40
N VAL A 66 -10.97 11.25 -10.39
CA VAL A 66 -9.67 10.57 -10.42
C VAL A 66 -9.73 9.41 -9.44
N THR A 67 -9.36 8.22 -9.90
CA THR A 67 -9.28 7.01 -9.08
C THR A 67 -7.82 6.57 -9.00
N ILE A 68 -7.36 6.27 -7.78
CA ILE A 68 -6.00 5.83 -7.50
C ILE A 68 -6.08 4.54 -6.71
N GLY A 69 -5.43 3.51 -7.21
CA GLY A 69 -5.32 2.23 -6.50
C GLY A 69 -4.51 2.39 -5.21
N GLY A 70 -4.94 1.75 -4.14
CA GLY A 70 -4.33 1.89 -2.81
C GLY A 70 -2.88 1.39 -2.69
N ALA A 71 -2.39 0.62 -3.66
CA ALA A 71 -1.01 0.16 -3.76
C ALA A 71 -0.17 0.95 -4.79
N THR A 72 -0.71 2.03 -5.36
CA THR A 72 0.01 2.90 -6.29
C THR A 72 1.11 3.68 -5.56
N THR A 73 2.32 3.72 -6.11
CA THR A 73 3.42 4.45 -5.48
C THR A 73 3.26 5.96 -5.63
N HIS A 74 3.82 6.74 -4.70
CA HIS A 74 3.84 8.20 -4.83
C HIS A 74 4.55 8.65 -6.11
N ALA A 75 5.58 7.92 -6.57
CA ALA A 75 6.27 8.19 -7.82
C ALA A 75 5.34 8.04 -9.03
N ASP A 76 4.54 6.97 -9.08
CA ASP A 76 3.57 6.75 -10.17
C ASP A 76 2.47 7.83 -10.16
N VAL A 77 1.98 8.23 -8.98
CA VAL A 77 1.00 9.32 -8.85
C VAL A 77 1.59 10.66 -9.34
N ALA A 78 2.86 10.93 -9.02
CA ALA A 78 3.58 12.12 -9.50
C ALA A 78 3.84 12.08 -11.02
N ALA A 79 3.90 10.90 -11.63
CA ALA A 79 4.07 10.75 -13.08
C ALA A 79 2.75 10.78 -13.86
N ALA A 80 1.62 10.42 -13.23
CA ALA A 80 0.34 10.23 -13.91
C ALA A 80 -0.29 11.52 -14.48
N ASN A 81 0.11 12.71 -13.99
CA ASN A 81 -0.41 14.02 -14.40
C ASN A 81 -1.96 14.12 -14.44
N ALA A 82 -2.65 13.32 -13.63
CA ALA A 82 -4.11 13.20 -13.66
C ALA A 82 -4.81 14.38 -12.96
N PHE A 83 -4.14 15.02 -11.99
CA PHE A 83 -4.61 16.20 -11.28
C PHE A 83 -3.41 16.99 -10.74
N ALA A 84 -3.21 18.21 -11.24
CA ALA A 84 -1.98 18.98 -11.04
C ALA A 84 -1.59 19.17 -9.56
N GLY A 85 -2.58 19.44 -8.69
CA GLY A 85 -2.32 19.61 -7.26
C GLY A 85 -1.81 18.33 -6.60
N LEU A 86 -2.39 17.18 -6.94
CA LEU A 86 -2.03 15.88 -6.39
C LEU A 86 -0.69 15.40 -6.93
N THR A 87 -0.45 15.58 -8.23
CA THR A 87 0.83 15.30 -8.88
C THR A 87 1.96 16.07 -8.21
N THR A 88 1.76 17.36 -7.95
CA THR A 88 2.74 18.20 -7.24
C THR A 88 2.98 17.67 -5.82
N LEU A 89 1.93 17.38 -5.06
CA LEU A 89 2.07 16.90 -3.68
C LEU A 89 2.79 15.55 -3.61
N ALA A 90 2.41 14.59 -4.47
CA ALA A 90 3.01 13.26 -4.50
C ALA A 90 4.51 13.31 -4.85
N GLY A 91 4.92 14.24 -5.73
CA GLY A 91 6.32 14.45 -6.10
C GLY A 91 7.22 14.98 -4.97
N ASN A 92 6.62 15.46 -3.86
CA ASN A 92 7.35 15.94 -2.68
C ASN A 92 7.44 14.89 -1.56
N ILE A 93 6.94 13.67 -1.76
CA ILE A 93 6.99 12.60 -0.76
C ILE A 93 8.23 11.72 -1.00
N GLY A 94 9.18 11.81 -0.08
CA GLY A 94 10.49 11.14 -0.13
C GLY A 94 11.54 11.98 0.60
#